data_AF-A0A397ZEG3-F1
#
_entry.id   AF-A0A397ZEG3-F1
#
_cell.length_a   1.000
_cell.length_b   1.000
_cell.length_c   1.000
_cell.angle_alpha   90.00
_cell.angle_beta   90.00
_cell.angle_gamma   90.00
#
_symmetry.space_group_name_H-M   'P 1'
#
loop_
_entity.id
_entity.type
_entity.pdbx_description
1 polymer ?
#
loop_
_entity_poly.entity_id
_entity_poly.type
_entity_poly.pdbx_seq_one_letter_code
_entity_poly.pdbx_strand_id
1 'polypeptide(L)'
;MTCNCCLGMKLVNHKCLEKSLETNCPICCEFLFTSSEAVRALPCGHYMHSACFQAYTCSHYTCPICGKSLGDMAVYFGMLDALLAAEELPEEYKDRCQDILCNDCERKGTTRFHWLYHKCGTCGSYNTRVIRSETTTVPDCSTSS
;
A
#
# COMPACT_ATOMS: atom_id res chain seq x y z
N MET A 1 9.34 26.57 -18.65
CA MET A 1 8.82 25.61 -17.66
C MET A 1 7.37 25.96 -17.39
N THR A 2 6.46 25.45 -18.21
CA THR A 2 5.03 25.78 -18.16
C THR A 2 4.30 24.64 -17.48
N CYS A 3 4.28 24.66 -16.15
CA CYS A 3 3.37 23.78 -15.44
C CYS A 3 1.98 24.40 -15.52
N ASN A 4 1.03 23.73 -16.18
CA ASN A 4 -0.36 24.18 -16.26
C ASN A 4 -1.16 23.80 -14.99
N CYS A 5 -0.50 23.61 -13.84
CA CYS A 5 -1.15 23.14 -12.61
C CYS A 5 -0.98 24.19 -11.50
N CYS A 6 -2.10 24.62 -10.91
CA CYS A 6 -2.12 25.46 -9.72
C CYS A 6 -1.90 24.58 -8.48
N LEU A 7 -0.68 24.59 -7.93
CA LEU A 7 -0.34 23.87 -6.70
C LEU A 7 -0.22 24.85 -5.53
N GLY A 8 -0.52 24.38 -4.32
CA GLY A 8 -0.44 25.21 -3.11
C GLY A 8 0.97 25.76 -2.90
N MET A 9 1.08 26.99 -2.39
CA MET A 9 2.35 27.75 -2.26
C MET A 9 3.47 27.02 -1.49
N LYS A 10 3.12 26.00 -0.69
CA LYS A 10 4.09 25.17 0.06
C LYS A 10 4.77 24.09 -0.79
N LEU A 11 4.34 23.84 -2.03
CA LEU A 11 4.98 22.90 -2.97
C LEU A 11 6.07 23.62 -3.80
N VAL A 12 7.16 24.00 -3.14
CA VAL A 12 8.23 24.84 -3.74
C VAL A 12 9.06 24.07 -4.79
N ASN A 13 9.11 22.74 -4.72
CA ASN A 13 9.83 21.89 -5.66
C ASN A 13 8.97 20.67 -6.02
N HIS A 14 8.13 20.80 -7.04
CA HIS A 14 7.39 19.67 -7.60
C HIS A 14 7.94 19.32 -8.98
N LYS A 15 8.03 18.02 -9.28
CA LYS A 15 8.28 17.55 -10.65
C LYS A 15 6.95 17.67 -11.40
N CYS A 16 6.80 18.70 -12.22
CA CYS A 16 5.59 18.86 -13.03
C CYS A 16 5.50 17.72 -14.04
N LEU A 17 4.55 16.83 -13.83
CA LEU A 17 4.16 15.78 -14.76
C LEU A 17 2.93 16.32 -15.49
N GLU A 18 3.07 16.65 -16.77
CA GLU A 18 1.97 17.16 -17.59
C GLU A 18 0.73 16.26 -17.46
N LYS A 19 -0.45 16.87 -17.33
CA LYS A 19 -1.76 16.19 -17.20
C LYS A 19 -1.97 15.33 -15.95
N SER A 20 -1.11 15.44 -14.93
CA SER A 20 -1.28 14.67 -13.68
C SER A 20 -2.61 14.90 -12.96
N LEU A 21 -3.23 16.06 -13.17
CA LEU A 21 -4.53 16.43 -12.59
C LEU A 21 -5.70 16.25 -13.57
N GLU A 22 -5.47 15.78 -14.81
CA GLU A 22 -6.53 15.47 -15.77
C GLU A 22 -7.22 14.13 -15.42
N THR A 23 -7.60 13.98 -14.15
CA THR A 23 -8.29 12.81 -13.61
C THR A 23 -9.32 13.25 -12.58
N ASN A 24 -10.28 12.37 -12.28
CA ASN A 24 -11.27 12.61 -11.24
C ASN A 24 -10.75 12.16 -9.88
N CYS A 25 -11.18 12.83 -8.82
CA CYS A 25 -10.96 12.35 -7.46
C CYS A 25 -11.64 10.97 -7.29
N PRO A 26 -10.93 9.93 -6.80
CA PRO A 26 -11.50 8.59 -6.66
C PRO A 26 -12.57 8.48 -5.55
N ILE A 27 -12.77 9.54 -4.77
CA ILE A 27 -13.70 9.55 -3.63
C ILE A 27 -14.99 10.30 -3.99
N CYS A 28 -14.88 11.53 -4.48
CA CYS A 28 -16.05 12.36 -4.81
C CYS A 28 -16.37 12.44 -6.31
N CYS A 29 -15.55 11.82 -7.17
CA CYS A 29 -15.70 11.81 -8.63
C CYS A 29 -15.60 13.18 -9.34
N GLU A 30 -15.31 14.25 -8.61
CA GLU A 30 -15.09 15.59 -9.16
C GLU A 30 -13.74 15.69 -9.88
N PHE A 31 -13.69 16.47 -10.96
CA PHE A 31 -12.50 16.64 -11.77
C PHE A 31 -11.45 17.49 -11.04
N LEU A 32 -10.24 16.94 -10.85
CA LEU A 32 -9.21 17.55 -10.00
C LEU A 32 -8.65 18.85 -10.59
N PHE A 33 -8.64 18.98 -11.92
CA PHE A 33 -8.05 20.15 -12.59
C PHE A 33 -8.93 21.40 -12.50
N THR A 34 -10.25 21.27 -12.62
CA THR A 34 -11.18 22.43 -12.60
C THR A 34 -11.71 22.74 -11.21
N SER A 35 -11.54 21.83 -10.26
CA SER A 35 -11.93 22.03 -8.87
C SER A 35 -11.07 23.11 -8.19
N SER A 36 -11.69 23.96 -7.37
CA SER A 36 -10.97 24.90 -6.50
C SER A 36 -10.42 24.25 -5.22
N GLU A 37 -10.77 22.98 -4.97
CA GLU A 37 -10.38 22.27 -3.77
C GLU A 37 -8.90 21.88 -3.77
N ALA A 38 -8.27 21.92 -2.59
CA ALA A 38 -6.86 21.60 -2.46
C ALA A 38 -6.59 20.13 -2.81
N VAL A 39 -5.73 19.86 -3.78
CA VAL A 39 -5.33 18.50 -4.17
C VAL A 39 -4.10 18.03 -3.39
N ARG A 40 -4.09 16.75 -3.01
CA ARG A 40 -2.96 16.07 -2.36
C ARG A 40 -2.39 15.00 -3.27
N ALA A 41 -1.07 15.03 -3.46
CA ALA A 41 -0.32 13.91 -4.02
C ALA A 41 -0.11 12.82 -2.96
N LEU A 42 -0.40 11.57 -3.33
CA LEU A 42 -0.22 10.40 -2.47
C LEU A 42 1.21 9.84 -2.63
N PRO A 43 1.73 9.06 -1.66
CA PRO A 43 3.07 8.46 -1.76
C PRO A 43 3.26 7.56 -2.99
N CYS A 44 2.16 6.94 -3.46
CA CYS A 44 2.14 6.12 -4.66
C CYS A 44 2.14 6.90 -5.98
N GLY A 45 2.05 8.24 -5.95
CA GLY A 45 2.02 9.11 -7.13
C GLY A 45 0.62 9.47 -7.64
N HIS A 46 -0.44 8.89 -7.10
CA HIS A 46 -1.83 9.28 -7.43
C HIS A 46 -2.27 10.55 -6.71
N TYR A 47 -3.43 11.09 -7.11
CA TYR A 47 -3.98 12.35 -6.59
C TYR A 47 -5.42 12.18 -6.10
N MET A 48 -5.79 12.96 -5.08
CA MET A 48 -7.17 13.14 -4.62
C MET A 48 -7.30 14.47 -3.87
N HIS A 49 -8.51 14.96 -3.66
CA HIS A 49 -8.70 16.15 -2.80
C HIS A 49 -8.20 15.89 -1.38
N SER A 50 -7.65 16.91 -0.74
CA SER A 50 -7.09 16.85 0.61
C SER A 50 -8.16 16.52 1.65
N ALA A 51 -9.36 17.09 1.51
CA ALA A 51 -10.52 16.76 2.35
C ALA A 51 -10.96 15.30 2.15
N CYS A 52 -11.01 14.83 0.90
CA CYS A 52 -11.31 13.43 0.59
C CYS A 52 -10.25 12.48 1.16
N PHE A 53 -8.97 12.83 1.07
CA PHE A 53 -7.89 12.07 1.68
C PHE A 53 -8.11 11.93 3.19
N GLN A 54 -8.33 13.05 3.89
CA GLN A 54 -8.54 13.05 5.34
C GLN A 54 -9.72 12.17 5.74
N ALA A 55 -10.88 12.34 5.08
CA ALA A 55 -12.06 11.54 5.36
C ALA A 55 -11.86 10.04 5.06
N TYR A 56 -11.21 9.71 3.95
CA TYR A 56 -10.96 8.34 3.53
C TYR A 56 -9.97 7.63 4.46
N THR A 57 -8.92 8.33 4.93
CA THR A 57 -7.92 7.76 5.83
C THR A 57 -8.41 7.47 7.24
N CYS A 58 -9.63 7.89 7.59
CA CYS A 58 -10.26 7.49 8.86
C CYS A 58 -10.59 5.99 8.91
N SER A 59 -10.80 5.34 7.76
CA SER A 59 -11.16 3.91 7.70
C SER A 59 -10.30 3.08 6.75
N HIS A 60 -9.52 3.70 5.87
CA HIS A 60 -8.69 3.00 4.88
C HIS A 60 -7.27 3.54 4.87
N TYR A 61 -6.29 2.64 4.89
CA TYR A 61 -4.88 3.01 4.78
C TYR A 61 -4.29 2.78 3.39
N THR A 62 -5.04 2.21 2.44
CA THR A 62 -4.56 1.86 1.10
C THR A 62 -5.12 2.80 0.04
N CYS A 63 -4.38 3.03 -1.03
CA CYS A 63 -4.82 3.87 -2.14
C CYS A 63 -6.01 3.20 -2.86
N PRO A 64 -7.13 3.92 -3.10
CA PRO A 64 -8.27 3.35 -3.80
C PRO A 64 -7.99 3.06 -5.29
N ILE A 65 -6.91 3.60 -5.85
CA ILE A 65 -6.55 3.45 -7.26
C ILE A 65 -5.62 2.25 -7.49
N CYS A 66 -4.61 2.06 -6.62
CA CYS A 66 -3.59 1.02 -6.82
C CYS A 66 -3.36 0.10 -5.61
N GLY A 67 -4.03 0.33 -4.49
CA GLY A 67 -3.94 -0.51 -3.29
C GLY A 67 -2.68 -0.31 -2.44
N LYS A 68 -1.73 0.55 -2.82
CA LYS A 68 -0.53 0.84 -2.01
C LYS A 68 -0.85 1.57 -0.70
N SER A 69 -0.08 1.33 0.34
CA SER A 69 -0.20 2.04 1.62
C SER A 69 -0.04 3.56 1.44
N LEU A 70 -0.89 4.34 2.11
CA LEU A 70 -0.99 5.80 2.00
C LEU A 70 -0.12 6.56 3.00
N GLY A 71 0.51 5.86 3.94
CA GLY A 71 1.34 6.44 4.99
C GLY A 71 2.40 5.48 5.49
N ASP A 72 3.12 5.91 6.52
CA ASP A 72 4.04 5.04 7.23
C ASP A 72 3.24 4.06 8.11
N MET A 73 3.32 2.79 7.75
CA MET A 73 2.61 1.71 8.43
C MET A 73 3.52 0.93 9.38
N ALA A 74 4.74 1.39 9.65
CA ALA A 74 5.72 0.67 10.46
C ALA A 74 5.19 0.26 11.84
N VAL A 75 4.48 1.17 12.54
CA VAL A 75 3.88 0.88 13.85
C VAL A 75 2.78 -0.18 13.73
N TYR A 76 1.90 -0.05 12.74
CA TYR A 76 0.81 -0.99 12.52
C TYR A 76 1.33 -2.38 12.13
N PHE A 77 2.30 -2.45 11.22
CA PHE A 77 2.94 -3.69 10.81
C PHE A 77 3.77 -4.32 11.94
N GLY A 78 4.41 -3.53 12.78
CA GLY A 78 5.08 -4.03 13.99
C GLY A 78 4.10 -4.64 15.01
N MET A 79 2.88 -4.10 15.11
CA MET A 79 1.83 -4.74 15.92
C MET A 79 1.39 -6.08 15.33
N LEU A 80 1.28 -6.17 13.99
CA LEU A 80 0.98 -7.44 13.32
C LEU A 80 2.11 -8.46 13.54
N ASP A 81 3.37 -8.05 13.46
CA ASP A 81 4.53 -8.91 13.79
C ASP A 81 4.37 -9.55 15.18
N ALA A 82 4.04 -8.74 16.19
CA ALA A 82 3.84 -9.23 17.57
C ALA A 82 2.64 -10.18 17.70
N LEU A 83 1.53 -9.87 17.04
CA LEU A 83 0.33 -10.73 17.05
C LEU A 83 0.60 -12.09 16.41
N LEU A 84 1.26 -12.11 15.25
CA LEU A 84 1.56 -13.35 14.53
C LEU A 84 2.63 -14.19 15.25
N ALA A 85 3.59 -13.55 15.91
CA ALA A 85 4.60 -14.25 16.70
C ALA A 85 4.01 -14.95 17.94
N ALA A 86 2.89 -14.45 18.47
CA ALA A 86 2.18 -15.05 19.59
C ALA A 86 1.28 -16.24 19.16
N GLU A 87 0.96 -16.36 17.87
CA GLU A 87 0.13 -17.44 17.33
C GLU A 87 1.00 -18.62 16.88
N GLU A 88 0.91 -19.75 17.58
CA GLU A 88 1.59 -20.97 17.18
C GLU A 88 0.75 -21.74 16.16
N LEU A 89 1.23 -21.82 14.92
CA LEU A 89 0.61 -22.65 13.89
C LEU A 89 0.75 -24.14 14.25
N PRO A 90 -0.27 -24.98 13.97
CA PRO A 90 -0.13 -26.42 14.11
C PRO A 90 1.04 -26.95 13.27
N GLU A 91 1.70 -28.01 13.76
CA GLU A 91 2.95 -28.51 13.17
C GLU A 91 2.82 -28.83 11.66
N GLU A 92 1.64 -29.27 11.21
CA GLU A 92 1.33 -29.55 9.80
C GLU A 92 1.38 -28.33 8.86
N TYR A 93 1.36 -27.11 9.41
CA TYR A 93 1.31 -25.84 8.67
C TYR A 93 2.56 -24.99 8.86
N LYS A 94 3.41 -25.34 9.82
CA LYS A 94 4.57 -24.56 10.24
C LYS A 94 5.61 -24.34 9.13
N ASP A 95 5.79 -25.35 8.29
CA ASP A 95 6.70 -25.32 7.13
C ASP A 95 5.99 -25.01 5.81
N ARG A 96 4.69 -24.67 5.86
CA ARG A 96 3.96 -24.27 4.66
C ARG A 96 4.31 -22.85 4.26
N CYS A 97 4.39 -22.66 2.97
CA CYS A 97 4.74 -21.38 2.38
C CYS A 97 3.65 -20.93 1.41
N GLN A 98 3.48 -19.62 1.33
CA GLN A 98 2.46 -18.97 0.55
C GLN A 98 3.10 -17.97 -0.42
N ASP A 99 2.78 -18.13 -1.70
CA ASP A 99 3.17 -17.17 -2.73
C ASP A 99 2.30 -15.93 -2.67
N ILE A 100 2.96 -14.78 -2.61
CA ILE A 100 2.34 -13.47 -2.47
C ILE A 100 2.85 -12.47 -3.52
N LEU A 101 2.02 -11.46 -3.78
CA LEU A 101 2.42 -10.19 -4.38
C LEU A 101 2.27 -9.10 -3.33
N CYS A 102 3.33 -8.34 -3.08
CA CYS A 102 3.27 -7.16 -2.22
C CYS A 102 2.79 -5.95 -3.00
N ASN A 103 1.76 -5.26 -2.52
CA ASN A 103 1.24 -4.05 -3.17
C ASN A 103 2.20 -2.87 -2.99
N ASP A 104 2.91 -2.77 -1.87
CA ASP A 104 3.78 -1.62 -1.58
C ASP A 104 5.05 -1.61 -2.44
N CYS A 105 5.75 -2.75 -2.51
CA CYS A 105 6.98 -2.88 -3.29
C CYS A 105 6.81 -3.55 -4.66
N GLU A 106 5.60 -4.01 -5.01
CA GLU A 106 5.24 -4.66 -6.29
C GLU A 106 6.02 -5.94 -6.61
N ARG A 107 6.78 -6.48 -5.66
CA ARG A 107 7.53 -7.72 -5.84
C ARG A 107 6.68 -8.93 -5.46
N LYS A 108 6.84 -9.98 -6.25
CA LYS A 108 6.41 -11.34 -5.88
C LYS A 108 7.42 -11.92 -4.91
N GLY A 109 6.94 -12.75 -3.99
CA GLY A 109 7.79 -13.48 -3.07
C GLY A 109 7.01 -14.62 -2.45
N THR A 110 7.73 -15.45 -1.71
CA THR A 110 7.17 -16.55 -0.95
C THR A 110 7.43 -16.25 0.53
N THR A 111 6.40 -16.32 1.35
CA THR A 111 6.49 -16.11 2.81
C THR A 111 5.93 -17.33 3.54
N ARG A 112 6.25 -17.46 4.84
CA ARG A 112 5.60 -18.44 5.71
C ARG A 112 4.09 -18.24 5.68
N PHE A 113 3.38 -19.35 5.62
CA PHE A 113 1.93 -19.36 5.66
C PHE A 113 1.45 -18.84 7.02
N HIS A 114 0.39 -18.05 7.01
CA HIS A 114 -0.42 -17.75 8.18
C HIS A 114 -1.88 -17.56 7.75
N TRP A 115 -2.82 -17.80 8.65
CA TRP A 115 -4.26 -17.70 8.38
C TRP A 115 -4.74 -16.35 7.87
N LEU A 116 -4.05 -15.25 8.23
CA LEU A 116 -4.56 -13.89 8.10
C LEU A 116 -3.58 -13.00 7.32
N TYR A 117 -2.31 -12.99 7.70
CA TYR A 117 -1.35 -12.01 7.23
C TYR A 117 -0.06 -12.64 6.73
N HIS A 118 0.42 -12.13 5.60
CA HIS A 118 1.61 -12.62 4.92
C HIS A 118 2.63 -11.49 4.80
N LYS A 119 3.75 -11.60 5.51
CA LYS A 119 4.78 -10.55 5.53
C LYS A 119 5.58 -10.56 4.24
N CYS A 120 5.76 -9.40 3.61
CA CYS A 120 6.69 -9.29 2.50
C CYS A 120 8.14 -9.31 3.00
N GLY A 121 8.89 -10.36 2.66
CA GLY A 121 10.31 -10.46 3.06
C GLY A 121 11.22 -9.36 2.52
N THR A 122 10.82 -8.63 1.47
CA THR A 122 11.69 -7.58 0.88
C THR A 122 11.44 -6.17 1.41
N CYS A 123 10.28 -5.88 2.00
CA CYS A 123 9.99 -4.54 2.53
C CYS A 123 9.29 -4.54 3.90
N GLY A 124 9.01 -5.72 4.47
CA GLY A 124 8.33 -5.88 5.75
C GLY A 124 6.83 -5.58 5.73
N SER A 125 6.27 -5.13 4.60
CA SER A 125 4.84 -4.79 4.51
C SER A 125 3.94 -6.03 4.58
N TYR A 126 2.80 -5.87 5.25
CA TYR A 126 1.69 -6.82 5.25
C TYR A 126 0.61 -6.51 4.21
N ASN A 127 0.76 -5.43 3.44
CA ASN A 127 -0.12 -5.11 2.32
C ASN A 127 0.19 -6.03 1.13
N THR A 128 -0.15 -7.31 1.27
CA THR A 128 0.16 -8.38 0.34
C THR A 128 -1.11 -9.12 -0.05
N ARG A 129 -1.10 -9.75 -1.23
CA ARG A 129 -2.17 -10.65 -1.68
C ARG A 129 -1.61 -12.00 -2.07
N VAL A 130 -2.36 -13.06 -1.76
CA VAL A 130 -2.04 -14.41 -2.21
C VAL A 130 -2.25 -14.52 -3.71
N ILE A 131 -1.28 -15.07 -4.43
CA ILE A 131 -1.34 -15.22 -5.89
C ILE A 131 -1.54 -16.68 -6.35
N ARG A 132 -1.38 -17.65 -5.45
CA ARG A 132 -1.64 -19.08 -5.71
C ARG A 132 -2.26 -19.70 -4.48
N SER A 133 -3.39 -20.40 -4.61
CA SER A 133 -4.10 -20.98 -3.46
C SER A 133 -3.44 -22.26 -2.93
N GLU A 134 -2.55 -22.88 -3.71
CA GLU A 134 -1.83 -24.08 -3.32
C GLU A 134 -0.61 -23.70 -2.47
N THR A 135 -0.65 -24.05 -1.19
CA THR A 135 0.51 -23.93 -0.30
C THR A 135 1.57 -24.94 -0.71
N THR A 136 2.82 -24.49 -0.87
CA THR A 136 3.94 -25.40 -1.16
C THR A 136 4.67 -25.71 0.14
N THR A 137 4.97 -26.99 0.37
CA THR A 137 5.93 -27.41 1.39
C THR A 137 7.33 -27.16 0.84
N VAL A 138 7.94 -26.02 1.19
CA VAL A 138 9.29 -25.67 0.76
C VAL A 138 10.19 -25.70 1.99
N PRO A 139 11.37 -26.36 1.95
CA PRO A 139 12.20 -26.55 3.14
C PRO A 139 12.77 -25.26 3.75
N ASP A 140 12.75 -24.14 3.02
CA ASP A 140 13.42 -22.92 3.43
C ASP A 140 12.71 -21.69 2.86
N CYS A 141 11.59 -21.31 3.48
CA CYS A 141 11.06 -19.97 3.27
C CYS A 141 11.80 -19.01 4.19
N SER A 142 12.73 -18.28 3.59
CA SER A 142 13.59 -17.33 4.28
C SER A 142 12.74 -16.28 5.00
N THR A 143 12.77 -16.34 6.33
CA THR A 143 12.41 -15.20 7.16
C THR A 143 13.60 -14.25 7.08
N SER A 144 13.47 -13.17 6.32
CA SER A 144 14.40 -12.06 6.49
C SER A 144 14.13 -11.45 7.87
N SER A 145 15.08 -11.70 8.78
CA SER A 145 15.18 -11.10 10.12
C SER A 145 15.18 -9.57 10.08
#